data_AF-A0A967SFJ7-F1
#
_entry.id   AF-A0A967SFJ7-F1
#
_cell.length_a   1.000
_cell.length_b   1.000
_cell.length_c   1.000
_cell.angle_alpha   90.00
_cell.angle_beta   90.00
_cell.angle_gamma   90.00
#
_symmetry.space_group_name_H-M   'P 1'
#
loop_
_entity.id
_entity.type
_entity.pdbx_description
1 polymer ?
#
loop_
_entity_poly.entity_id
_entity_poly.type
_entity_poly.pdbx_seq_one_letter_code
_entity_poly.pdbx_strand_id
1 'polypeptide(L)' 'MTDLNNLRRPKGANRDSKRVGRGPGSGTGKTSRRGHKGQKSRTGARIPAWFEGGQMPLQRRVPKRGFTSHVENEYEIVNV' A
#
# COMPACT_ATOMS: atom_id res chain seq x y z
N MET A 1 -31.83 -6.29 28.32
CA MET A 1 -30.42 -5.90 28.56
C MET A 1 -29.78 -5.55 27.23
N THR A 2 -30.18 -4.42 26.65
CA THR A 2 -29.76 -3.94 25.32
C THR A 2 -29.76 -2.42 25.33
N ASP A 3 -29.02 -1.84 26.28
CA ASP A 3 -28.75 -0.41 26.30
C ASP A 3 -27.62 -0.09 25.32
N LEU A 4 -27.74 1.01 24.58
CA LEU A 4 -26.75 1.43 23.58
C LEU A 4 -25.32 1.50 24.15
N ASN A 5 -25.19 1.80 25.45
CA ASN A 5 -23.90 1.94 26.13
C ASN A 5 -23.13 0.62 26.32
N ASN A 6 -23.81 -0.53 26.20
CA ASN A 6 -23.23 -1.85 26.45
C ASN A 6 -22.80 -2.59 25.18
N LEU A 7 -22.97 -1.97 24.00
CA LEU A 7 -22.58 -2.55 22.72
C LEU A 7 -21.04 -2.51 22.57
N ARG A 8 -20.41 -3.69 22.52
CA ARG A 8 -18.96 -3.81 22.30
C ARG A 8 -18.66 -4.56 21.01
N ARG A 9 -17.73 -4.01 20.22
CA ARG A 9 -17.19 -4.69 19.03
C ARG A 9 -16.43 -5.98 19.39
N PRO A 10 -16.38 -6.97 18.49
CA PRO A 10 -15.55 -8.16 18.70
C PRO A 10 -14.06 -7.78 18.79
N LYS A 11 -13.30 -8.60 19.52
CA LYS A 11 -11.87 -8.33 19.77
C LYS A 11 -11.13 -8.27 18.43
N GLY A 12 -10.39 -7.18 18.20
CA GLY A 12 -9.60 -6.99 16.99
C GLY A 12 -10.35 -6.35 15.82
N ALA A 13 -11.65 -6.07 15.94
CA ALA A 13 -12.42 -5.39 14.89
C ALA A 13 -11.83 -4.01 14.52
N ASN A 14 -11.34 -3.25 15.51
CA ASN A 14 -10.65 -1.99 15.29
C ASN A 14 -9.25 -2.03 15.92
N ARG A 15 -8.26 -1.54 15.18
CA ARG A 15 -6.89 -1.30 15.65
C ARG A 15 -6.59 0.19 15.53
N ASP A 16 -5.93 0.74 16.54
CA ASP A 16 -5.59 2.16 16.54
C ASP A 16 -4.56 2.48 15.46
N SER A 17 -4.78 3.60 14.77
CA SER A 17 -3.84 4.07 13.76
C SER A 17 -2.55 4.55 14.43
N LYS A 18 -1.44 4.31 13.75
CA LYS A 18 -0.15 4.64 14.32
C LYS A 18 0.15 6.14 14.24
N ARG A 19 0.30 6.78 15.39
CA ARG A 19 0.69 8.21 15.50
C ARG A 19 2.21 8.35 15.56
N VAL A 20 2.81 8.85 14.49
CA VAL A 20 4.27 9.09 14.39
C VAL A 20 4.68 10.44 14.99
N GLY A 21 5.95 10.58 15.39
CA GLY A 21 6.48 11.85 15.90
C GLY A 21 5.94 12.25 17.26
N ARG A 22 5.75 11.28 18.17
CA ARG A 22 5.20 11.49 19.53
C ARG A 22 6.20 11.05 20.61
N GLY A 23 7.40 11.62 20.56
CA GLY A 23 8.46 11.38 21.55
C GLY A 23 9.17 10.02 21.44
N PRO A 24 10.25 9.80 22.21
CA PRO A 24 11.07 8.59 22.15
C PRO A 24 10.33 7.33 22.63
N GLY A 25 9.49 7.43 23.67
CA GLY A 25 8.73 6.30 24.21
C GLY A 25 7.72 5.67 23.24
N SER A 26 7.32 6.41 22.19
CA SER A 26 6.46 5.88 21.11
C SER A 26 7.17 4.91 20.16
N GLY A 27 8.50 4.75 20.28
CA GLY A 27 9.35 4.03 19.35
C GLY A 27 9.46 4.67 17.96
N THR A 28 8.72 5.76 17.69
CA THR A 28 8.63 6.39 16.35
C THR A 28 8.65 7.91 16.39
N GLY A 29 9.41 8.44 17.34
CA GLY A 29 9.64 9.87 17.50
C GLY A 29 10.47 10.47 16.36
N LYS A 30 11.77 10.67 16.60
CA LYS A 30 12.65 11.59 15.84
C LYS A 30 12.53 11.50 14.31
N THR A 31 12.57 10.31 13.73
CA THR A 31 12.56 10.14 12.26
C THR A 31 11.21 9.72 11.71
N SER A 32 10.19 9.55 12.56
CA SER A 32 8.87 9.06 12.13
C SER A 32 8.92 7.79 11.25
N ARG A 33 9.91 6.91 11.48
CA ARG A 33 10.24 5.72 10.66
C ARG A 33 10.75 5.99 9.23
N ARG A 34 11.03 7.23 8.87
CA ARG A 34 11.55 7.58 7.53
C ARG A 34 13.07 7.43 7.39
N GLY A 35 13.78 7.14 8.48
CA GLY A 35 15.24 7.14 8.52
C GLY A 35 15.85 8.54 8.49
N HIS A 36 17.11 8.65 8.11
CA HIS A 36 17.85 9.92 8.03
C HIS A 36 18.05 10.37 6.58
N LYS A 37 17.80 11.65 6.30
CA LYS A 37 18.11 12.33 5.02
C LYS A 37 17.64 11.54 3.79
N GLY A 38 18.13 11.88 2.59
CA GLY A 38 17.71 11.27 1.32
C GLY A 38 16.36 11.75 0.80
N GLN A 39 16.06 11.44 -0.46
CA GLN A 39 14.85 11.89 -1.14
C GLN A 39 13.59 11.37 -0.43
N LYS A 40 13.50 10.07 -0.13
CA LYS A 40 12.31 9.41 0.47
C LYS A 40 11.91 9.95 1.86
N SER A 41 12.80 10.62 2.59
CA SER A 41 12.44 11.20 3.89
C SER A 41 11.77 12.58 3.78
N ARG A 42 11.93 13.26 2.64
CA ARG A 42 11.40 14.61 2.39
C ARG A 42 9.89 14.59 2.16
N THR A 43 9.24 15.70 2.46
CA THR A 43 7.81 15.90 2.19
C THR A 43 7.57 15.87 0.67
N GLY A 44 6.52 15.16 0.24
CA GLY A 44 6.16 15.06 -1.19
C GLY A 44 7.05 14.12 -2.02
N ALA A 45 8.03 13.46 -1.40
CA ALA A 45 8.89 12.53 -2.12
C ALA A 45 8.11 11.31 -2.61
N ARG A 46 7.95 11.21 -3.93
CA ARG A 46 7.27 10.10 -4.60
C ARG A 46 8.07 9.73 -5.84
N ILE A 47 8.71 8.57 -5.77
CA ILE A 47 9.38 7.98 -6.93
C ILE A 47 8.31 7.14 -7.65
N PRO A 48 8.09 7.34 -8.96
CA PRO A 48 7.15 6.51 -9.71
C PRO A 48 7.51 5.03 -9.59
N ALA A 49 6.50 4.16 -9.51
CA ALA A 49 6.72 2.72 -9.29
C ALA A 49 7.58 2.08 -10.40
N TRP A 50 7.52 2.62 -11.62
CA TRP A 50 8.27 2.16 -12.78
C TRP A 50 9.65 2.82 -12.93
N PHE A 51 10.07 3.71 -12.03
CA PHE A 51 11.36 4.38 -12.14
C PHE A 51 12.48 3.53 -11.51
N GLU A 52 13.45 3.14 -12.33
CA GLU A 52 14.59 2.27 -11.95
C GLU A 52 15.90 3.07 -11.76
N GLY A 53 15.83 4.36 -11.39
CA GLY A 53 17.03 5.14 -11.06
C GLY A 53 17.78 5.75 -12.25
N GLY A 54 17.20 5.72 -13.45
CA GLY A 54 17.79 6.25 -14.69
C GLY A 54 17.95 5.20 -15.79
N GLN A 55 17.90 3.91 -15.41
CA GLN A 55 17.81 2.81 -16.35
C GLN A 55 16.47 2.85 -17.11
N MET A 56 16.46 2.39 -18.37
CA MET A 56 15.22 2.16 -19.10
C MET A 56 14.33 1.17 -18.32
N PRO A 57 13.11 1.56 -17.94
CA PRO A 57 12.22 0.69 -17.17
C PRO A 57 11.89 -0.62 -17.87
N LEU A 58 11.64 -1.68 -17.10
CA LEU A 58 11.27 -3.00 -17.62
C LEU A 58 10.14 -2.96 -18.66
N GLN A 59 9.08 -2.17 -18.40
CA GLN A 59 7.94 -1.97 -19.30
C GLN A 59 8.29 -1.43 -20.69
N ARG A 60 9.47 -0.80 -20.84
CA ARG A 60 9.99 -0.33 -22.14
C ARG A 60 11.04 -1.28 -22.73
N ARG A 61 11.68 -2.10 -21.90
CA ARG A 61 12.71 -3.07 -22.34
C ARG A 61 12.08 -4.30 -22.97
N VAL A 62 10.94 -4.74 -22.45
CA VAL A 62 10.25 -5.94 -22.93
C VAL A 62 9.30 -5.56 -24.08
N PRO A 63 9.30 -6.30 -25.21
CA PRO A 63 8.34 -6.05 -26.28
C PRO A 63 6.91 -6.35 -25.83
N LYS A 64 5.95 -5.56 -26.31
CA LYS A 64 4.53 -5.89 -26.16
C LYS A 64 4.21 -7.10 -27.04
N ARG A 65 3.48 -8.08 -26.51
CA ARG A 65 3.11 -9.31 -27.23
C ARG A 65 1.62 -9.61 -27.04
N GLY A 66 1.00 -10.16 -28.09
CA GLY A 66 -0.41 -10.55 -28.11
C GLY A 66 -1.34 -9.46 -28.63
N PHE A 67 -2.64 -9.76 -28.61
CA PHE A 67 -3.73 -8.84 -28.92
C PHE A 67 -4.92 -9.14 -28.02
N THR A 68 -5.77 -8.14 -27.78
CA THR A 68 -7.05 -8.32 -27.10
C THR A 68 -8.14 -8.62 -28.14
N SER A 69 -8.79 -9.79 -28.03
CA SER A 69 -9.94 -10.14 -28.86
C SER A 69 -11.11 -9.16 -28.61
N HIS A 70 -11.89 -8.84 -29.65
CA HIS A 70 -13.11 -8.03 -29.52
C HIS A 70 -14.32 -8.82 -29.02
N VAL A 71 -14.26 -10.15 -29.02
CA VAL A 71 -15.35 -11.02 -28.58
C VAL A 71 -15.20 -11.26 -27.08
N GLU A 72 -16.28 -11.07 -26.32
CA GLU A 72 -16.32 -11.37 -24.88
C GLU A 72 -16.29 -12.88 -24.64
N ASN A 73 -15.50 -13.31 -23.66
CA ASN A 73 -15.38 -14.72 -23.29
C ASN A 73 -16.51 -15.08 -22.31
N GLU A 74 -17.68 -15.43 -22.84
CA GLU A 74 -18.83 -15.92 -22.05
C GLU A 74 -18.68 -17.42 -21.70
N TYR A 75 -17.74 -17.76 -20.83
CA TYR A 75 -17.64 -19.12 -20.28
C TYR A 75 -17.12 -19.13 -18.83
N GLU A 76 -17.64 -20.05 -18.01
CA GLU A 76 -17.23 -20.23 -16.62
C GLU A 76 -16.37 -21.49 -16.46
N ILE A 77 -15.29 -21.37 -15.69
CA ILE A 77 -14.36 -22.48 -15.44
C ILE A 77 -14.92 -23.31 -14.29
N VAL A 78 -15.39 -24.53 -14.57
CA VAL A 78 -15.84 -25.49 -13.56
C VAL A 78 -14.71 -26.46 -13.24
N ASN A 79 -14.25 -26.47 -11.98
CA ASN A 79 -13.31 -27.47 -11.49
C ASN A 79 -14.06 -28.78 -11.15
N VAL A 80 -13.46 -29.91 -11.54
CA VAL A 80 -13.95 -31.27 -11.23
C VAL A 80 -13.46 -31.73 -9.86
#